data_AF-A0AAN8DWL1-F1
#
_entry.id   AF-A0AAN8DWL1-F1
#
_cell.length_a   1.000
_cell.length_b   1.000
_cell.length_c   1.000
_cell.angle_alpha   90.00
_cell.angle_beta   90.00
_cell.angle_gamma   90.00
#
_symmetry.space_group_name_H-M   'P 1'
#
loop_
_entity.id
_entity.type
_entity.pdbx_description
1 polymer ?
#
loop_
_entity_poly.entity_id
_entity_poly.type
_entity_poly.pdbx_seq_one_letter_code
_entity_poly.pdbx_strand_id
1 'polypeptide(L)'
;MRPSFVSEDPSLQTALQEAQQRIYGQNQEIATLREWVTILTEDRNFLRERLKEALALRKERGGELATKIPPGDQPPGQRKEDSDESDLSSSSDSSESESSSESSEDKKPKKKSTSKSKRKLKHKSDKKKRKHLRVKTPDHSIRRYNMVKKQGISKAVAYTRLGVDRNTIVYQAPIAEIAFVNPELYKTLRSSFKRKDSIKRFSETCRGFCEQEPTASAILQHKDNGSLLDIHRIHA
;
A
#
# COMPACT_ATOMS: atom_id res chain seq x y z
N MET A 1 -7.88 73.49 -36.21
CA MET A 1 -7.60 72.54 -35.11
C MET A 1 -7.36 71.17 -35.71
N ARG A 2 -6.11 70.69 -35.72
CA ARG A 2 -5.79 69.29 -36.04
C ARG A 2 -5.67 68.53 -34.71
N PRO A 3 -6.25 67.33 -34.55
CA PRO A 3 -6.02 66.54 -33.36
C PRO A 3 -4.62 65.93 -33.44
N SER A 4 -3.88 66.08 -32.33
CA SER A 4 -2.57 65.47 -32.09
C SER A 4 -2.71 63.96 -32.13
N PHE A 5 -1.95 63.31 -33.02
CA PHE A 5 -1.78 61.86 -33.00
C PHE A 5 -1.02 61.50 -31.73
N VAL A 6 -1.66 60.76 -30.82
CA VAL A 6 -1.03 60.25 -29.60
C VAL A 6 -0.09 59.14 -30.03
N SER A 7 1.22 59.39 -29.95
CA SER A 7 2.23 58.35 -30.14
C SER A 7 2.10 57.34 -28.99
N GLU A 8 1.54 56.17 -29.26
CA GLU A 8 1.55 55.06 -28.30
C GLU A 8 2.99 54.55 -28.15
N ASP A 9 3.49 54.52 -26.91
CA ASP A 9 4.84 54.07 -26.61
C ASP A 9 5.01 52.57 -26.96
N PRO A 10 5.96 52.19 -27.84
CA PRO A 10 6.18 50.81 -28.27
C PRO A 10 6.45 49.83 -27.10
N SER A 11 6.94 50.35 -25.98
CA SER A 11 7.19 49.60 -24.75
C SER A 11 5.90 49.12 -24.08
N LEU A 12 4.85 49.94 -24.06
CA LEU A 12 3.55 49.56 -23.48
C LEU A 12 2.85 48.49 -24.33
N GLN A 13 2.96 48.61 -25.66
CA GLN A 13 2.40 47.63 -26.59
C GLN A 13 3.06 46.25 -26.45
N THR A 14 4.37 46.22 -26.25
CA THR A 14 5.13 44.98 -26.04
C THR A 14 4.74 44.32 -24.71
N ALA A 15 4.64 45.09 -23.63
CA ALA A 15 4.24 44.58 -22.31
C ALA A 15 2.82 43.99 -22.32
N LEU A 16 1.89 44.62 -23.04
CA LEU A 16 0.53 44.13 -23.22
C LEU A 16 0.51 42.79 -23.97
N GLN A 17 1.30 42.67 -25.04
CA GLN A 17 1.41 41.43 -25.82
C GLN A 17 2.01 40.28 -25.00
N GLU A 18 3.05 40.56 -24.18
CA GLU A 18 3.61 39.56 -23.26
C GLU A 18 2.61 39.11 -22.21
N ALA A 19 1.85 40.05 -21.63
CA ALA A 19 0.81 39.73 -20.66
C ALA A 19 -0.28 38.84 -21.26
N GLN A 20 -0.70 39.11 -22.51
CA GLN A 20 -1.67 38.28 -23.23
C GLN A 20 -1.13 36.86 -23.47
N GLN A 21 0.14 36.71 -23.86
CA GLN A 21 0.74 35.38 -24.04
C GLN A 21 0.83 34.60 -22.72
N ARG A 22 1.20 35.27 -21.62
CA ARG A 22 1.23 34.64 -20.29
C ARG A 22 -0.15 34.17 -19.86
N ILE A 23 -1.17 35.02 -20.00
CA ILE A 23 -2.56 34.68 -19.68
C ILE A 23 -3.03 33.49 -20.53
N TYR A 24 -2.71 33.49 -21.82
CA TYR A 24 -3.06 32.38 -22.71
C TYR A 24 -2.42 31.05 -22.25
N GLY A 25 -1.13 31.08 -21.92
CA GLY A 25 -0.42 29.90 -21.40
C GLY A 25 -1.03 29.40 -20.08
N GLN A 26 -1.30 30.32 -19.15
CA GLN A 26 -1.95 30.00 -17.88
C GLN A 26 -3.34 29.39 -18.08
N ASN A 27 -4.13 29.91 -19.02
CA ASN A 27 -5.46 29.38 -19.32
C ASN A 27 -5.41 27.94 -19.87
N GLN A 28 -4.41 27.63 -20.71
CA GLN A 28 -4.20 26.26 -21.20
C GLN A 28 -3.81 25.31 -20.05
N GLU A 29 -2.89 25.73 -19.18
CA GLU A 29 -2.50 24.95 -18.00
C GLU A 29 -3.71 24.71 -17.08
N ILE A 30 -4.49 25.75 -16.79
CA ILE A 30 -5.72 25.63 -16.01
C ILE A 30 -6.72 24.66 -16.66
N ALA A 31 -6.88 24.70 -17.98
CA ALA A 31 -7.77 23.79 -18.70
C ALA A 31 -7.32 22.32 -18.53
N THR A 32 -6.03 22.04 -18.74
CA THR A 32 -5.49 20.69 -18.55
C THR A 32 -5.65 20.22 -17.10
N LEU A 33 -5.32 21.07 -16.12
CA LEU A 33 -5.45 20.73 -14.70
C LEU A 33 -6.91 20.41 -14.32
N ARG A 34 -7.88 21.15 -14.87
CA ARG A 34 -9.31 20.88 -14.66
C ARG A 34 -9.74 19.54 -15.25
N GLU A 35 -9.23 19.17 -16.42
CA GLU A 35 -9.46 17.86 -17.03
C GLU A 35 -8.90 16.73 -16.14
N TRP A 36 -7.66 16.86 -15.67
CA TRP A 36 -7.05 15.91 -14.74
C TRP A 36 -7.83 15.78 -13.42
N VAL A 37 -8.30 16.89 -12.84
CA VAL A 37 -9.14 16.87 -11.64
C VAL A 37 -10.44 16.12 -11.89
N THR A 38 -11.03 16.27 -13.08
CA THR A 38 -12.27 15.57 -13.45
C THR A 38 -12.03 14.06 -13.52
N ILE A 39 -11.00 13.63 -14.27
CA ILE A 39 -10.62 12.21 -14.40
C ILE A 39 -10.34 11.59 -13.03
N LEU A 40 -9.53 12.25 -12.19
CA LEU A 40 -9.21 11.75 -10.85
C LEU A 40 -10.43 11.69 -9.93
N THR A 41 -11.37 12.62 -10.09
CA THR A 41 -12.62 12.64 -9.33
C THR A 41 -13.52 11.47 -9.72
N GLU A 42 -13.63 11.18 -11.02
CA GLU A 42 -14.36 10.03 -11.56
C GLU A 42 -13.77 8.71 -11.05
N ASP A 43 -12.46 8.52 -11.15
CA ASP A 43 -11.76 7.33 -10.65
C ASP A 43 -11.98 7.12 -9.14
N ARG A 44 -11.86 8.20 -8.35
CA ARG A 44 -12.12 8.16 -6.91
C ARG A 44 -13.56 7.72 -6.62
N ASN A 45 -14.52 8.27 -7.34
CA ASN A 45 -15.94 7.95 -7.16
C ASN A 45 -16.22 6.49 -7.56
N PHE A 46 -15.67 6.04 -8.68
CA PHE A 46 -15.76 4.64 -9.13
C PHE A 46 -15.24 3.66 -8.07
N LEU A 47 -14.05 3.94 -7.51
CA LEU A 47 -13.47 3.09 -6.46
C LEU A 47 -14.30 3.09 -5.18
N ARG A 48 -14.87 4.23 -4.80
CA ARG A 48 -15.78 4.35 -3.64
C ARG A 48 -17.05 3.53 -3.83
N GLU A 49 -17.67 3.59 -5.00
CA GLU A 49 -18.87 2.78 -5.31
C GLU A 49 -18.55 1.28 -5.32
N ARG A 50 -17.45 0.86 -5.96
CA ARG A 50 -17.00 -0.54 -5.89
C ARG A 50 -16.76 -1.02 -4.46
N LEU A 51 -16.20 -0.16 -3.60
CA LEU A 51 -16.00 -0.50 -2.19
C LEU A 51 -17.34 -0.61 -1.45
N LYS A 52 -18.27 0.31 -1.70
CA LYS A 52 -19.62 0.31 -1.11
C LYS A 52 -20.38 -0.95 -1.50
N GLU A 53 -20.37 -1.33 -2.78
CA GLU A 53 -20.95 -2.60 -3.27
C GLU A 53 -20.33 -3.82 -2.58
N ALA A 54 -18.99 -3.87 -2.47
CA ALA A 54 -18.29 -4.98 -1.81
C ALA A 54 -18.63 -5.09 -0.31
N LEU A 55 -18.85 -3.95 0.37
CA LEU A 55 -19.31 -3.91 1.75
C LEU A 55 -20.78 -4.31 1.88
N ALA A 56 -21.65 -3.86 0.98
CA ALA A 56 -23.06 -4.26 0.93
C ALA A 56 -23.21 -5.77 0.72
N LEU A 57 -22.50 -6.36 -0.24
CA LEU A 57 -22.43 -7.80 -0.47
C LEU A 57 -21.94 -8.57 0.76
N ARG A 58 -21.04 -7.98 1.56
CA ARG A 58 -20.61 -8.58 2.83
C ARG A 58 -21.70 -8.49 3.90
N LYS A 59 -22.43 -7.39 3.97
CA LYS A 59 -23.55 -7.21 4.92
C LYS A 59 -24.67 -8.21 4.62
N GLU A 60 -25.05 -8.38 3.37
CA GLU A 60 -26.05 -9.37 2.96
C GLU A 60 -25.60 -10.82 3.22
N ARG A 61 -24.29 -11.10 3.08
CA ARG A 61 -23.72 -12.43 3.34
C ARG A 61 -23.33 -12.67 4.80
N GLY A 62 -23.50 -11.70 5.68
CA GLY A 62 -22.87 -11.65 7.01
C GLY A 62 -23.75 -11.16 8.16
N GLY A 63 -25.08 -11.15 7.99
CA GLY A 63 -26.05 -10.73 9.00
C GLY A 63 -26.32 -11.72 10.15
N GLU A 64 -25.58 -12.83 10.27
CA GLU A 64 -25.94 -13.92 11.22
C GLU A 64 -24.81 -14.32 12.21
N LEU A 65 -23.76 -13.49 12.38
CA LEU A 65 -22.63 -13.83 13.25
C LEU A 65 -22.16 -12.69 14.16
N ALA A 66 -23.08 -11.83 14.61
CA ALA A 66 -22.79 -10.71 15.50
C ALA A 66 -23.26 -10.92 16.95
N THR A 67 -22.92 -12.04 17.59
CA THR A 67 -22.96 -12.16 19.07
C THR A 67 -22.19 -13.40 19.53
N LYS A 68 -20.86 -13.32 19.69
CA LYS A 68 -20.08 -14.13 20.67
C LYS A 68 -18.73 -13.45 20.93
N ILE A 69 -18.72 -12.44 21.79
CA ILE A 69 -17.51 -11.99 22.49
C ILE A 69 -17.44 -12.83 23.78
N PRO A 70 -16.40 -13.66 24.02
CA PRO A 70 -16.17 -14.25 25.33
C PRO A 70 -15.46 -13.24 26.27
N PRO A 71 -15.76 -13.25 27.59
CA PRO A 71 -15.13 -12.39 28.59
C PRO A 71 -13.79 -12.97 29.08
N GLY A 72 -12.87 -12.11 29.56
CA GLY A 72 -11.60 -12.46 30.22
C GLY A 72 -10.38 -12.28 29.30
N ASP A 73 -9.29 -11.61 29.68
CA ASP A 73 -8.73 -11.29 31.00
C ASP A 73 -8.01 -9.94 30.97
N GLN A 74 -8.17 -9.15 32.04
CA GLN A 74 -7.31 -8.01 32.35
C GLN A 74 -5.98 -8.50 32.94
N PRO A 75 -4.82 -7.91 32.60
CA PRO A 75 -3.63 -8.00 33.44
C PRO A 75 -3.64 -6.89 34.52
N PRO A 76 -3.15 -7.16 35.74
CA PRO A 76 -3.09 -6.19 36.83
C PRO A 76 -1.89 -5.26 36.62
N GLY A 77 -2.09 -3.96 36.85
CA GLY A 77 -1.01 -2.97 36.73
C GLY A 77 -1.48 -1.56 37.02
N GLN A 78 -2.09 -1.35 38.19
CA GLN A 78 -2.30 -0.02 38.74
C GLN A 78 -0.97 0.55 39.22
N ARG A 79 -0.54 1.68 38.64
CA ARG A 79 0.01 2.82 39.39
C ARG A 79 -0.52 4.11 38.77
N LYS A 80 -1.19 4.89 39.62
CA LYS A 80 -1.63 6.29 39.50
C LYS A 80 -0.39 7.20 39.39
N GLU A 81 -0.42 8.41 38.86
CA GLU A 81 -1.03 9.71 39.27
C GLU A 81 -0.58 10.70 38.14
N ASP A 82 -1.12 11.87 37.82
CA ASP A 82 -2.36 12.61 38.07
C ASP A 82 -2.33 13.83 37.10
N SER A 83 -3.52 14.38 36.79
CA SER A 83 -3.83 15.81 36.58
C SER A 83 -3.08 16.65 35.50
N ASP A 84 -3.68 17.59 34.77
CA ASP A 84 -5.04 18.11 34.72
C ASP A 84 -5.15 19.15 33.58
N GLU A 85 -6.39 19.31 33.09
CA GLU A 85 -7.05 20.53 32.63
C GLU A 85 -6.71 21.32 31.35
N SER A 86 -7.84 21.68 30.70
CA SER A 86 -8.22 22.88 29.96
C SER A 86 -8.14 22.85 28.42
N ASP A 87 -9.26 22.72 27.67
CA ASP A 87 -10.37 23.69 27.43
C ASP A 87 -9.98 24.69 26.31
N LEU A 88 -10.74 25.13 25.28
CA LEU A 88 -12.15 25.21 24.86
C LEU A 88 -12.09 25.31 23.29
N SER A 89 -13.12 25.08 22.45
CA SER A 89 -14.39 25.81 22.29
C SER A 89 -14.98 25.31 20.95
N SER A 90 -16.20 24.74 20.95
CA SER A 90 -17.49 25.29 20.43
C SER A 90 -17.51 25.61 18.92
N SER A 91 -18.60 25.47 18.16
CA SER A 91 -20.04 25.27 18.35
C SER A 91 -20.58 24.72 17.01
N SER A 92 -21.68 23.97 16.90
CA SER A 92 -23.12 24.34 16.85
C SER A 92 -23.67 23.54 15.65
N ASP A 93 -24.90 23.05 15.51
CA ASP A 93 -26.10 22.88 16.33
C ASP A 93 -27.06 22.03 15.44
N SER A 94 -28.16 21.57 16.03
CA SER A 94 -29.44 21.20 15.41
C SER A 94 -29.64 19.72 15.02
N SER A 95 -30.01 18.96 16.06
CA SER A 95 -31.33 18.32 16.29
C SER A 95 -32.39 18.46 15.18
N GLU A 96 -33.16 17.43 14.88
CA GLU A 96 -34.49 17.04 15.45
C GLU A 96 -34.83 15.67 14.78
N SER A 97 -35.60 14.69 15.26
CA SER A 97 -36.49 14.49 16.42
C SER A 97 -37.08 13.06 16.28
N GLU A 98 -37.26 12.34 17.40
CA GLU A 98 -38.41 11.52 17.87
C GLU A 98 -39.21 10.62 16.85
N SER A 99 -39.77 9.44 17.13
CA SER A 99 -40.37 8.89 18.35
C SER A 99 -40.81 7.41 18.14
N SER A 100 -40.94 6.70 19.27
CA SER A 100 -41.87 5.58 19.59
C SER A 100 -41.57 4.16 19.12
N SER A 101 -41.22 3.19 19.99
CA SER A 101 -42.08 2.41 20.93
C SER A 101 -43.10 1.55 20.16
N GLU A 102 -43.22 0.22 20.32
CA GLU A 102 -43.70 -0.54 21.47
C GLU A 102 -43.31 -2.04 21.37
N SER A 103 -43.09 -2.67 22.53
CA SER A 103 -43.54 -4.01 22.99
C SER A 103 -43.84 -5.14 21.98
N SER A 104 -43.23 -6.32 22.18
CA SER A 104 -43.97 -7.53 22.63
C SER A 104 -43.08 -8.78 22.65
N GLU A 105 -43.38 -9.62 23.63
CA GLU A 105 -42.72 -10.86 24.03
C GLU A 105 -42.76 -11.98 22.97
N ASP A 106 -41.94 -13.00 23.25
CA ASP A 106 -42.40 -14.39 23.40
C ASP A 106 -41.82 -15.48 22.45
N LYS A 107 -41.40 -16.58 23.11
CA LYS A 107 -41.30 -17.98 22.64
C LYS A 107 -40.14 -18.43 21.72
N LYS A 108 -39.10 -18.97 22.38
CA LYS A 108 -38.53 -20.29 22.03
C LYS A 108 -39.63 -21.35 22.20
N PRO A 109 -39.73 -22.44 21.38
CA PRO A 109 -38.76 -23.52 21.53
C PRO A 109 -38.52 -24.49 20.33
N LYS A 110 -37.31 -25.07 20.36
CA LYS A 110 -36.99 -26.50 20.11
C LYS A 110 -37.08 -27.11 18.69
N LYS A 111 -35.89 -27.55 18.27
CA LYS A 111 -35.51 -28.91 17.81
C LYS A 111 -36.19 -29.45 16.53
N LYS A 112 -35.37 -29.86 15.55
CA LYS A 112 -34.98 -31.28 15.32
C LYS A 112 -34.13 -31.46 14.06
N SER A 113 -33.06 -32.23 14.22
CA SER A 113 -32.47 -33.21 13.30
C SER A 113 -32.48 -32.96 11.79
N THR A 114 -31.30 -33.03 11.16
CA THR A 114 -30.79 -34.28 10.57
C THR A 114 -29.45 -34.05 9.88
N SER A 115 -28.54 -34.96 10.19
CA SER A 115 -27.24 -35.14 9.55
C SER A 115 -27.38 -35.42 8.05
N LYS A 116 -26.84 -34.53 7.21
CA LYS A 116 -26.30 -34.93 5.91
C LYS A 116 -24.93 -34.32 5.70
N SER A 117 -23.94 -35.21 5.83
CA SER A 117 -22.55 -35.07 5.45
C SER A 117 -22.40 -34.29 4.15
N LYS A 118 -22.02 -33.02 4.24
CA LYS A 118 -21.44 -32.27 3.13
C LYS A 118 -19.99 -32.03 3.48
N ARG A 119 -19.12 -32.79 2.81
CA ARG A 119 -17.67 -32.72 2.85
C ARG A 119 -17.23 -31.26 2.97
N LYS A 120 -16.66 -30.92 4.13
CA LYS A 120 -16.05 -29.62 4.40
C LYS A 120 -14.89 -29.44 3.41
N LEU A 121 -15.17 -28.84 2.26
CA LEU A 121 -14.16 -28.13 1.49
C LEU A 121 -13.66 -27.03 2.42
N LYS A 122 -12.56 -27.31 3.12
CA LYS A 122 -11.77 -26.32 3.84
C LYS A 122 -11.26 -25.33 2.81
N HIS A 123 -12.09 -24.36 2.43
CA HIS A 123 -11.58 -23.05 2.08
C HIS A 123 -10.94 -22.50 3.35
N LYS A 124 -9.66 -22.82 3.54
CA LYS A 124 -8.79 -22.03 4.39
C LYS A 124 -8.81 -20.64 3.77
N SER A 125 -9.71 -19.80 4.26
CA SER A 125 -9.59 -18.37 4.09
C SER A 125 -8.22 -18.00 4.64
N ASP A 126 -7.23 -17.83 3.76
CA ASP A 126 -5.86 -17.42 4.08
C ASP A 126 -5.83 -15.95 4.53
N LYS A 127 -6.76 -15.53 5.40
CA LYS A 127 -6.45 -14.57 6.46
C LYS A 127 -5.68 -15.29 7.57
N LYS A 128 -4.62 -16.03 7.20
CA LYS A 128 -3.55 -16.27 8.15
C LYS A 128 -3.07 -14.89 8.54
N LYS A 129 -3.17 -14.55 9.83
CA LYS A 129 -2.25 -13.62 10.50
C LYS A 129 -0.91 -13.81 9.78
N ARG A 130 -0.44 -12.82 9.00
CA ARG A 130 0.76 -12.96 8.17
C ARG A 130 1.93 -13.09 9.14
N LYS A 131 2.10 -14.30 9.68
CA LYS A 131 3.22 -14.63 10.55
C LYS A 131 4.45 -14.27 9.73
N HIS A 132 5.37 -13.50 10.31
CA HIS A 132 6.66 -13.18 9.73
C HIS A 132 7.33 -14.49 9.29
N LEU A 133 7.09 -14.92 8.06
CA LEU A 133 7.49 -16.23 7.58
C LEU A 133 8.98 -16.13 7.28
N ARG A 134 9.78 -16.72 8.17
CA ARG A 134 11.21 -16.87 7.96
C ARG A 134 11.43 -17.59 6.62
N VAL A 135 12.20 -16.97 5.75
CA VAL A 135 12.62 -17.56 4.48
C VAL A 135 13.48 -18.78 4.79
N LYS A 136 13.13 -19.91 4.15
CA LYS A 136 13.84 -21.19 4.30
C LYS A 136 14.59 -21.61 3.04
N THR A 137 14.31 -20.99 1.90
CA THR A 137 14.88 -21.36 0.60
C THR A 137 15.27 -20.12 -0.19
N PRO A 138 16.29 -20.21 -1.07
CA PRO A 138 16.65 -19.13 -1.99
C PRO A 138 15.46 -18.63 -2.81
N ASP A 139 14.58 -19.54 -3.23
CA ASP A 139 13.37 -19.22 -4.01
C ASP A 139 12.41 -18.30 -3.23
N HIS A 140 12.32 -18.47 -1.91
CA HIS A 140 11.52 -17.59 -1.07
C HIS A 140 12.15 -16.20 -0.92
N SER A 141 13.50 -16.10 -0.90
CA SER A 141 14.20 -14.79 -0.94
C SER A 141 13.85 -14.03 -2.22
N ILE A 142 13.91 -14.70 -3.38
CA ILE A 142 13.61 -14.09 -4.68
C ILE A 142 12.17 -13.58 -4.74
N ARG A 143 11.20 -14.42 -4.34
CA ARG A 143 9.78 -14.01 -4.32
C ARG A 143 9.58 -12.79 -3.44
N ARG A 144 10.19 -12.78 -2.25
CA ARG A 144 10.09 -11.66 -1.32
C ARG A 144 10.70 -10.38 -1.90
N TYR A 145 11.90 -10.47 -2.49
CA TYR A 145 12.55 -9.35 -3.16
C TYR A 145 11.66 -8.76 -4.27
N ASN A 146 11.12 -9.62 -5.14
CA ASN A 146 10.22 -9.20 -6.21
C ASN A 146 8.93 -8.55 -5.70
N MET A 147 8.42 -8.95 -4.53
CA MET A 147 7.27 -8.28 -3.91
C MET A 147 7.61 -6.87 -3.42
N VAL A 148 8.85 -6.62 -2.97
CA VAL A 148 9.32 -5.27 -2.63
C VAL A 148 9.53 -4.44 -3.89
N LYS A 149 10.00 -5.05 -4.98
CA LYS A 149 10.25 -4.38 -6.27
C LYS A 149 8.98 -3.94 -7.00
N LYS A 150 7.80 -4.46 -6.65
CA LYS A 150 6.56 -4.14 -7.36
C LYS A 150 6.35 -2.62 -7.44
N GLN A 151 6.17 -2.13 -8.66
CA GLN A 151 5.93 -0.73 -8.96
C GLN A 151 4.64 -0.22 -8.31
N GLY A 152 4.62 1.07 -7.96
CA GLY A 152 3.44 1.75 -7.42
C GLY A 152 3.28 1.71 -5.89
N ILE A 153 4.27 1.19 -5.15
CA ILE A 153 4.28 1.22 -3.68
C ILE A 153 5.68 1.59 -3.19
N SER A 154 5.79 2.46 -2.18
CA SER A 154 7.08 2.80 -1.59
C SER A 154 7.72 1.59 -0.90
N LYS A 155 9.07 1.55 -0.85
CA LYS A 155 9.83 0.48 -0.19
C LYS A 155 9.37 0.27 1.26
N ALA A 156 9.15 1.36 2.00
CA ALA A 156 8.66 1.32 3.37
C ALA A 156 7.30 0.63 3.49
N VAL A 157 6.33 0.99 2.64
CA VAL A 157 5.01 0.34 2.63
C VAL A 157 5.12 -1.13 2.22
N ALA A 158 6.02 -1.47 1.29
CA ALA A 158 6.26 -2.86 0.90
C ALA A 158 6.83 -3.70 2.06
N TYR A 159 7.80 -3.16 2.82
CA TYR A 159 8.35 -3.79 4.03
C TYR A 159 7.27 -4.04 5.08
N THR A 160 6.45 -3.04 5.39
CA THR A 160 5.33 -3.15 6.33
C THR A 160 4.31 -4.18 5.88
N ARG A 161 3.91 -4.16 4.60
CA ARG A 161 2.97 -5.15 4.05
C ARG A 161 3.49 -6.57 4.17
N LEU A 162 4.78 -6.78 3.91
CA LEU A 162 5.42 -8.10 3.99
C LEU A 162 5.71 -8.55 5.43
N GLY A 163 5.74 -7.61 6.38
CA GLY A 163 6.26 -7.85 7.73
C GLY A 163 7.72 -8.27 7.66
N VAL A 164 8.56 -7.50 6.98
CA VAL A 164 9.99 -7.81 6.85
C VAL A 164 10.81 -6.54 7.02
N ASP A 165 11.87 -6.62 7.83
CA ASP A 165 12.79 -5.50 8.03
C ASP A 165 13.62 -5.21 6.78
N ARG A 166 13.99 -3.94 6.60
CA ARG A 166 14.88 -3.51 5.51
C ARG A 166 16.14 -4.37 5.45
N ASN A 167 16.79 -4.59 6.59
CA ASN A 167 18.03 -5.37 6.68
C ASN A 167 17.86 -6.80 6.18
N THR A 168 16.70 -7.41 6.39
CA THR A 168 16.42 -8.75 5.87
C THR A 168 16.34 -8.75 4.34
N ILE A 169 15.78 -7.70 3.74
CA ILE A 169 15.74 -7.54 2.28
C ILE A 169 17.13 -7.26 1.73
N VAL A 170 17.89 -6.33 2.33
CA VAL A 170 19.29 -6.03 1.97
C VAL A 170 20.13 -7.30 1.98
N TYR A 171 20.04 -8.06 3.07
CA TYR A 171 20.81 -9.26 3.25
C TYR A 171 20.42 -10.36 2.24
N GLN A 172 19.15 -10.47 1.82
CA GLN A 172 18.67 -11.47 0.85
C GLN A 172 18.79 -11.04 -0.61
N ALA A 173 19.09 -9.78 -0.87
CA ALA A 173 19.14 -9.23 -2.22
C ALA A 173 20.15 -9.88 -3.15
N PRO A 174 21.38 -10.23 -2.72
CA PRO A 174 22.34 -10.87 -3.63
C PRO A 174 21.81 -12.13 -4.31
N ILE A 175 20.95 -12.89 -3.61
CA ILE A 175 20.28 -14.07 -4.17
C ILE A 175 19.40 -13.70 -5.38
N ALA A 176 18.63 -12.63 -5.25
CA ALA A 176 17.73 -12.16 -6.30
C ALA A 176 18.48 -11.44 -7.42
N GLU A 177 19.54 -10.69 -7.08
CA GLU A 177 20.38 -9.98 -8.05
C GLU A 177 21.09 -10.98 -8.97
N ILE A 178 21.70 -12.04 -8.45
CA ILE A 178 22.30 -13.08 -9.31
C ILE A 178 21.24 -13.83 -10.09
N ALA A 179 20.13 -14.22 -9.47
CA ALA A 179 19.06 -14.91 -10.18
C ALA A 179 18.51 -14.12 -11.36
N PHE A 180 18.59 -12.78 -11.30
CA PHE A 180 18.18 -11.89 -12.38
C PHE A 180 19.28 -11.68 -13.43
N VAL A 181 20.50 -11.37 -13.01
CA VAL A 181 21.61 -10.99 -13.91
C VAL A 181 22.30 -12.19 -14.54
N ASN A 182 22.50 -13.26 -13.77
CA ASN A 182 23.14 -14.48 -14.24
C ASN A 182 22.36 -15.74 -13.78
N PRO A 183 21.28 -16.09 -14.50
CA PRO A 183 20.44 -17.23 -14.14
C PRO A 183 21.18 -18.56 -14.14
N GLU A 184 22.17 -18.75 -15.00
CA GLU A 184 22.94 -20.01 -15.08
C GLU A 184 23.87 -20.20 -13.88
N LEU A 185 24.56 -19.13 -13.46
CA LEU A 185 25.32 -19.13 -12.22
C LEU A 185 24.40 -19.38 -11.02
N TYR A 186 23.23 -18.72 -10.99
CA TYR A 186 22.25 -18.95 -9.92
C TYR A 186 21.81 -20.41 -9.85
N LYS A 187 21.47 -21.05 -10.98
CA LYS A 187 21.08 -22.47 -11.03
C LYS A 187 22.17 -23.37 -10.45
N THR A 188 23.43 -23.09 -10.77
CA THR A 188 24.60 -23.82 -10.26
C THR A 188 24.76 -23.64 -8.75
N LEU A 189 24.66 -22.41 -8.24
CA LEU A 189 24.67 -22.18 -6.79
C LEU A 189 23.48 -22.86 -6.12
N ARG A 190 22.29 -22.72 -6.70
CA ARG A 190 21.04 -23.25 -6.15
C ARG A 190 21.03 -24.77 -6.04
N SER A 191 21.68 -25.49 -6.96
CA SER A 191 21.78 -26.96 -6.91
C SER A 191 22.64 -27.45 -5.74
N SER A 192 23.60 -26.63 -5.28
CA SER A 192 24.39 -26.93 -4.08
C SER A 192 23.62 -26.75 -2.76
N PHE A 193 22.51 -26.00 -2.76
CA PHE A 193 21.74 -25.67 -1.55
C PHE A 193 20.81 -26.80 -1.10
N LYS A 194 21.00 -27.30 0.13
CA LYS A 194 20.27 -28.41 0.76
C LYS A 194 19.30 -27.91 1.84
N ARG A 195 18.34 -28.77 2.25
CA ARG A 195 17.21 -28.43 3.15
C ARG A 195 17.64 -27.88 4.54
N LYS A 196 18.85 -28.17 5.00
CA LYS A 196 19.39 -27.72 6.31
C LYS A 196 20.40 -26.57 6.17
N ASP A 197 20.68 -26.13 4.95
CA ASP A 197 21.66 -25.08 4.72
C ASP A 197 21.10 -23.74 5.17
N SER A 198 22.01 -22.89 5.64
CA SER A 198 21.65 -21.56 6.10
C SER A 198 21.47 -20.65 4.90
N ILE A 199 20.27 -20.05 4.76
CA ILE A 199 20.04 -18.97 3.80
C ILE A 199 21.10 -17.88 3.98
N LYS A 200 21.44 -17.63 5.26
CA LYS A 200 22.69 -17.12 5.84
C LYS A 200 23.87 -17.05 4.85
N ARG A 201 24.50 -18.21 4.78
CA ARG A 201 25.74 -18.45 4.06
C ARG A 201 25.50 -18.40 2.56
N PHE A 202 24.35 -18.90 2.10
CA PHE A 202 24.02 -18.89 0.68
C PHE A 202 23.98 -17.46 0.11
N SER A 203 23.38 -16.51 0.84
CA SER A 203 23.36 -15.10 0.39
C SER A 203 24.74 -14.44 0.41
N GLU A 204 25.59 -14.80 1.38
CA GLU A 204 26.98 -14.32 1.45
C GLU A 204 27.80 -14.86 0.26
N THR A 205 27.62 -16.14 -0.10
CA THR A 205 28.19 -16.70 -1.32
C THR A 205 27.72 -15.95 -2.55
N CYS A 206 26.40 -15.72 -2.69
CA CYS A 206 25.87 -14.92 -3.80
C CYS A 206 26.47 -13.50 -3.82
N ARG A 207 26.63 -12.85 -2.66
CA ARG A 207 27.24 -11.53 -2.59
C ARG A 207 28.65 -11.51 -3.20
N GLY A 208 29.49 -12.50 -2.89
CA GLY A 208 30.84 -12.58 -3.45
C GLY A 208 30.86 -12.66 -4.98
N PHE A 209 29.83 -13.26 -5.60
CA PHE A 209 29.68 -13.28 -7.05
C PHE A 209 29.04 -12.00 -7.62
N CYS A 210 28.20 -11.30 -6.86
CA CYS A 210 27.69 -9.98 -7.25
C CYS A 210 28.81 -8.95 -7.37
N GLU A 211 29.89 -9.10 -6.62
CA GLU A 211 31.05 -8.18 -6.60
C GLU A 211 32.06 -8.49 -7.72
N GLN A 212 31.92 -9.61 -8.42
CA GLN A 212 32.81 -10.02 -9.51
C GLN A 212 32.31 -9.51 -10.86
N GLU A 213 33.23 -9.07 -11.71
CA GLU A 213 32.92 -8.78 -13.12
C GLU A 213 32.72 -10.07 -13.92
N PRO A 214 31.80 -10.11 -14.91
CA PRO A 214 30.98 -8.99 -15.42
C PRO A 214 29.68 -8.73 -14.62
N THR A 215 29.43 -9.48 -13.55
CA THR A 215 28.16 -9.47 -12.81
C THR A 215 27.93 -8.13 -12.10
N ALA A 216 28.97 -7.55 -11.50
CA ALA A 216 28.89 -6.28 -10.78
C ALA A 216 28.39 -5.14 -11.66
N SER A 217 29.02 -4.94 -12.82
CA SER A 217 28.62 -3.91 -13.78
C SER A 217 27.19 -4.11 -14.29
N ALA A 218 26.79 -5.34 -14.59
CA ALA A 218 25.43 -5.63 -15.02
C ALA A 218 24.38 -5.36 -13.92
N ILE A 219 24.68 -5.70 -12.65
CA ILE A 219 23.80 -5.38 -11.51
C ILE A 219 23.60 -3.86 -11.39
N LEU A 220 24.66 -3.07 -11.55
CA LEU A 220 24.59 -1.61 -11.47
C LEU A 220 23.68 -1.05 -12.57
N GLN A 221 23.90 -1.45 -13.83
CA GLN A 221 23.05 -1.04 -14.95
C GLN A 221 21.57 -1.38 -14.72
N HIS A 222 21.27 -2.57 -14.20
CA HIS A 222 19.90 -2.97 -13.91
C HIS A 222 19.28 -2.22 -12.72
N LYS A 223 20.08 -1.74 -11.76
CA LYS A 223 19.61 -0.85 -10.68
C LYS A 223 19.28 0.54 -11.22
N ASP A 224 20.12 1.08 -12.09
CA ASP A 224 19.90 2.40 -12.71
C ASP A 224 18.66 2.41 -13.61
N ASN A 225 18.44 1.33 -14.36
CA ASN A 225 17.26 1.15 -15.21
C ASN A 225 15.99 0.76 -14.42
N GLY A 226 16.04 0.70 -13.08
CA GLY A 226 14.91 0.33 -12.22
C GLY A 226 14.45 -1.13 -12.33
N SER A 227 15.21 -1.97 -13.03
CA SER A 227 14.94 -3.41 -13.20
C SER A 227 15.32 -4.23 -11.97
N LEU A 228 16.26 -3.73 -11.16
CA LEU A 228 16.60 -4.25 -9.83
C LEU A 228 16.29 -3.20 -8.75
N LEU A 229 16.05 -3.67 -7.52
CA LEU A 229 15.94 -2.78 -6.38
C LEU A 229 17.31 -2.20 -6.04
N ASP A 230 17.41 -0.88 -6.09
CA ASP A 230 18.49 -0.19 -5.42
C ASP A 230 18.17 -0.05 -3.93
N ILE A 231 18.78 -0.89 -3.09
CA ILE A 231 18.43 -0.99 -1.66
C ILE A 231 19.26 -0.01 -0.81
N HIS A 232 20.33 0.52 -1.37
CA HIS A 232 21.21 1.48 -0.72
C HIS A 232 20.80 2.91 -1.01
N ARG A 233 20.15 3.16 -2.17
CA ARG A 233 19.53 4.45 -2.46
C ARG A 233 18.25 4.64 -1.65
N ILE A 234 18.39 5.44 -0.60
CA ILE A 234 17.30 6.04 0.14
C ILE A 234 16.67 7.05 -0.83
N HIS A 235 15.46 6.80 -1.30
CA HIS A 235 14.65 7.89 -1.82
C HIS A 235 14.19 8.67 -0.59
N ALA A 236 14.80 9.83 -0.39
CA ALA A 236 14.29 10.87 0.49
C ALA A 236 12.99 11.43 -0.11
#